data_AF-A0A8S3UJG3-F1
#
_entry.id   AF-A0A8S3UJG3-F1
#
_cell.length_a   1.000
_cell.length_b   1.000
_cell.length_c   1.000
_cell.angle_alpha   90.00
_cell.angle_beta   90.00
_cell.angle_gamma   90.00
#
_symmetry.space_group_name_H-M   'P 1'
#
loop_
_entity.id
_entity.type
_entity.pdbx_description
1 polymer ?
#
loop_
_entity_poly.entity_id
_entity_poly.type
_entity_poly.pdbx_seq_one_letter_code
_entity_poly.pdbx_strand_id
1 'polypeptide(L)'
;MVVGCNFLPDLPHCQNKTEEHNRVAIRLHNVNPHWNNEKVFQETRRIIIAQLQHIVYNHYLPLIIGPSAMARYELLSTRPGFDDVYDSEVDASIVNSFGAAAWRFGHSLIMPDISELESDFKTVKLHTLENNLESPHLWQANGGRSVKGITRWLAAKPAQKIDNFLIDGLRNKLFFISQPPGFDLFSLNIQRGRDQGVPAYNDWREFCNLKRFASFYEFGEFASRLSRLYRSVDDVDLYIGALLEKGENGGVGPTFACIIGIQYHRLKSENKYKTGGGNSCSVHGCSNNRKKITLWKKSMCELHGEMHDHCPCLIPYRLHVMPSKELIRLEWIKSLNRKDLPKNVYVCSEHFIDGKPTDRNPSPKLKMGYENKTTHGRRKILKHQLSVKKRKLETGDSDSDMEITELDTTLESEPGASTPYEKLPEAICSFNVIEASSTVSTQYLISDFLPQKDHTYGKEWNDFQTKSSQTNIV
;
A
#
# COMPACT_ATOMS: atom_id res chain seq x y z
N MET A 1 5.27 -10.75 7.07
CA MET A 1 4.14 -10.46 6.15
C MET A 1 4.56 -10.15 4.71
N VAL A 2 5.87 -10.16 4.37
CA VAL A 2 6.36 -9.80 3.03
C VAL A 2 7.47 -10.76 2.62
N VAL A 3 7.08 -11.97 2.22
CA VAL A 3 7.83 -12.78 1.26
C VAL A 3 6.85 -12.95 0.09
N GLY A 4 7.31 -12.79 -1.15
CA GLY A 4 6.42 -12.70 -2.30
C GLY A 4 5.60 -13.98 -2.49
N CYS A 5 4.29 -13.85 -2.78
CA CYS A 5 3.41 -14.96 -3.19
C CYS A 5 3.89 -15.64 -4.51
N ASN A 6 5.03 -15.27 -5.11
CA ASN A 6 5.53 -15.86 -6.34
C ASN A 6 6.66 -16.88 -6.12
N PHE A 7 7.41 -16.80 -5.00
CA PHE A 7 8.50 -17.73 -4.67
C PHE A 7 8.11 -18.77 -3.61
N LEU A 8 7.05 -18.47 -2.86
CA LEU A 8 6.28 -19.39 -2.03
C LEU A 8 4.81 -19.16 -2.42
N PRO A 9 4.31 -19.83 -3.48
CA PRO A 9 3.01 -19.57 -4.10
C PRO A 9 1.82 -19.53 -3.14
N ASP A 10 1.99 -20.18 -1.99
CA ASP A 10 0.94 -20.47 -1.02
C ASP A 10 1.34 -20.03 0.40
N LEU A 11 2.02 -18.89 0.55
CA LEU A 11 2.11 -18.27 1.88
C LEU A 11 0.69 -18.17 2.47
N PRO A 12 0.47 -18.48 3.76
CA PRO A 12 -0.88 -18.56 4.33
C PRO A 12 -1.69 -17.28 4.14
N HIS A 13 -1.01 -16.13 4.04
CA HIS A 13 -1.64 -14.85 3.74
C HIS A 13 -2.30 -14.78 2.35
N CYS A 14 -1.80 -15.48 1.32
CA CYS A 14 -2.32 -15.42 -0.05
C CYS A 14 -3.61 -16.26 -0.19
N GLN A 15 -3.68 -17.48 0.36
CA GLN A 15 -4.94 -18.25 0.43
C GLN A 15 -5.95 -17.65 1.42
N ASN A 16 -5.49 -17.13 2.57
CA ASN A 16 -6.37 -16.40 3.49
C ASN A 16 -7.06 -15.20 2.82
N LYS A 17 -6.44 -14.55 1.81
CA LYS A 17 -7.10 -13.48 1.04
C LYS A 17 -8.27 -13.99 0.21
N THR A 18 -8.15 -15.17 -0.41
CA THR A 18 -9.23 -15.77 -1.20
C THR A 18 -10.37 -16.24 -0.29
N GLU A 19 -10.06 -16.88 0.84
CA GLU A 19 -11.06 -17.26 1.83
C GLU A 19 -11.76 -16.03 2.43
N GLU A 20 -11.00 -14.99 2.78
CA GLU A 20 -11.54 -13.73 3.30
C GLU A 20 -12.39 -13.01 2.25
N HIS A 21 -11.95 -12.97 0.99
CA HIS A 21 -12.74 -12.44 -0.12
C HIS A 21 -14.09 -13.17 -0.21
N ASN A 22 -14.09 -14.49 -0.26
CA ASN A 22 -15.33 -15.27 -0.36
C ASN A 22 -16.22 -15.08 0.88
N ARG A 23 -15.64 -15.02 2.08
CA ARG A 23 -16.38 -14.74 3.32
C ARG A 23 -17.07 -13.38 3.27
N VAL A 24 -16.37 -12.33 2.81
CA VAL A 24 -16.91 -10.97 2.69
C VAL A 24 -17.95 -10.91 1.56
N ALA A 25 -17.71 -11.56 0.42
CA ALA A 25 -18.63 -11.63 -0.71
C ALA A 25 -19.97 -12.27 -0.33
N ILE A 26 -19.95 -13.41 0.37
CA ILE A 26 -21.15 -14.09 0.87
C ILE A 26 -21.96 -13.16 1.78
N ARG A 27 -21.29 -12.47 2.71
CA ARG A 27 -21.95 -11.51 3.61
C ARG A 27 -22.56 -10.33 2.84
N LEU A 28 -21.83 -9.77 1.88
CA LEU A 28 -22.31 -8.66 1.05
C LEU A 28 -23.52 -9.07 0.21
N HIS A 29 -23.51 -10.27 -0.36
CA HIS A 29 -24.65 -10.80 -1.12
C HIS A 29 -25.88 -11.03 -0.24
N ASN A 30 -25.69 -11.59 0.96
CA ASN A 30 -26.80 -11.81 1.90
C ASN A 30 -27.47 -10.49 2.33
N VAL A 31 -26.68 -9.42 2.53
CA VAL A 31 -27.20 -8.09 2.87
C VAL A 31 -27.75 -7.35 1.64
N ASN A 32 -27.19 -7.60 0.46
CA ASN A 32 -27.60 -6.99 -0.81
C ASN A 32 -27.98 -8.05 -1.87
N PRO A 33 -29.11 -8.77 -1.72
CA PRO A 33 -29.49 -9.82 -2.66
C PRO A 33 -29.75 -9.32 -4.08
N HIS A 34 -29.97 -8.01 -4.23
CA HIS A 34 -30.21 -7.32 -5.50
C HIS A 34 -28.91 -7.01 -6.27
N TRP A 35 -27.73 -7.18 -5.67
CA TRP A 35 -26.46 -6.98 -6.37
C TRP A 35 -26.14 -8.18 -7.26
N ASN A 36 -25.71 -7.90 -8.49
CA ASN A 36 -25.15 -8.92 -9.37
C ASN A 36 -23.74 -9.33 -8.92
N ASN A 37 -23.24 -10.45 -9.47
CA ASN A 37 -21.95 -11.01 -9.10
C ASN A 37 -20.78 -10.03 -9.29
N GLU A 38 -20.79 -9.24 -10.37
CA GLU A 38 -19.74 -8.25 -10.64
C GLU A 38 -19.70 -7.16 -9.55
N LYS A 39 -20.87 -6.68 -9.13
CA LYS A 39 -20.96 -5.68 -8.06
C LYS A 39 -20.47 -6.26 -6.74
N VAL A 40 -20.87 -7.48 -6.40
CA VAL A 40 -20.39 -8.17 -5.18
C VAL A 40 -18.87 -8.32 -5.23
N PHE A 41 -18.31 -8.77 -6.35
CA PHE A 41 -16.87 -8.93 -6.54
C PHE A 41 -16.10 -7.61 -6.36
N GLN A 42 -16.51 -6.53 -7.06
CA GLN A 42 -15.80 -5.25 -6.98
C GLN A 42 -15.89 -4.61 -5.59
N GLU A 43 -17.03 -4.69 -4.92
CA GLU A 43 -17.15 -4.16 -3.55
C GLU A 43 -16.38 -5.00 -2.53
N THR A 44 -16.37 -6.33 -2.71
CA THR A 44 -15.54 -7.23 -1.89
C THR A 44 -14.07 -6.89 -2.08
N ARG A 45 -13.59 -6.84 -3.32
CA ARG A 45 -12.21 -6.47 -3.67
C ARG A 45 -11.81 -5.12 -3.05
N ARG A 46 -12.68 -4.11 -3.08
CA ARG A 46 -12.44 -2.81 -2.45
C ARG A 46 -12.23 -2.94 -0.93
N ILE A 47 -13.05 -3.72 -0.24
CA ILE A 47 -12.91 -3.96 1.20
C ILE A 47 -11.59 -4.68 1.52
N ILE A 48 -11.24 -5.73 0.75
CA ILE A 48 -9.97 -6.45 0.95
C ILE A 48 -8.77 -5.52 0.75
N ILE A 49 -8.78 -4.68 -0.30
CA ILE A 49 -7.74 -3.67 -0.52
C ILE A 49 -7.63 -2.71 0.66
N ALA A 50 -8.76 -2.23 1.19
CA ALA A 50 -8.78 -1.34 2.35
C ALA A 50 -8.23 -2.02 3.62
N GLN A 51 -8.58 -3.29 3.88
CA GLN A 51 -8.02 -4.08 4.98
C GLN A 51 -6.50 -4.20 4.86
N LEU A 52 -5.99 -4.56 3.67
CA LEU A 52 -4.54 -4.70 3.44
C LEU A 52 -3.82 -3.37 3.64
N GLN A 53 -4.35 -2.28 3.10
CA GLN A 53 -3.79 -0.94 3.29
C GLN A 53 -3.78 -0.57 4.78
N HIS A 54 -4.87 -0.82 5.50
CA HIS A 54 -4.93 -0.55 6.93
C HIS A 54 -3.84 -1.31 7.71
N ILE A 55 -3.65 -2.60 7.43
CA ILE A 55 -2.60 -3.42 8.03
C ILE A 55 -1.21 -2.85 7.71
N VAL A 56 -0.96 -2.55 6.42
CA VAL A 56 0.35 -2.08 5.97
C VAL A 56 0.72 -0.74 6.62
N TYR A 57 -0.15 0.26 6.57
CA TYR A 57 0.17 1.62 7.05
C TYR A 57 0.09 1.76 8.58
N ASN A 58 -0.78 1.02 9.27
CA ASN A 58 -0.97 1.19 10.71
C ASN A 58 -0.27 0.15 11.58
N HIS A 59 0.02 -1.05 11.05
CA HIS A 59 0.60 -2.13 11.85
C HIS A 59 1.98 -2.55 11.36
N TYR A 60 2.23 -2.58 10.04
CA TYR A 60 3.49 -3.06 9.50
C TYR A 60 4.54 -1.96 9.36
N LEU A 61 4.27 -0.92 8.56
CA LEU A 61 5.25 0.14 8.27
C LEU A 61 5.80 0.85 9.51
N PRO A 62 5.00 1.17 10.55
CA PRO A 62 5.54 1.80 11.76
C PRO A 62 6.65 0.98 12.43
N LEU A 63 6.57 -0.36 12.38
CA LEU A 63 7.58 -1.24 12.95
C LEU A 63 8.84 -1.30 12.07
N ILE A 64 8.71 -1.09 10.76
CA ILE A 64 9.82 -1.18 9.82
C ILE A 64 10.62 0.13 9.77
N ILE A 65 9.97 1.25 9.46
CA ILE A 65 10.67 2.53 9.24
C ILE A 65 10.68 3.44 10.48
N GLY A 66 9.92 3.10 11.51
CA GLY A 66 9.85 3.83 12.77
C GLY A 66 8.98 5.09 12.73
N PRO A 67 8.60 5.62 13.91
CA PRO A 67 7.66 6.75 14.03
C PRO A 67 8.16 8.04 13.39
N SER A 68 9.47 8.32 13.46
CA SER A 68 10.07 9.52 12.86
C SER A 68 9.93 9.54 11.34
N ALA A 69 10.20 8.42 10.67
CA ALA A 69 10.01 8.31 9.23
C ALA A 69 8.53 8.31 8.85
N MET A 70 7.68 7.61 9.61
CA MET A 70 6.22 7.63 9.42
C MET A 70 5.66 9.06 9.45
N ALA A 71 6.13 9.90 10.37
CA ALA A 71 5.74 11.31 10.45
C ALA A 71 6.33 12.13 9.29
N ARG A 72 7.63 11.98 9.01
CA ARG A 72 8.33 12.72 7.94
C ARG A 72 7.69 12.52 6.56
N TYR A 73 7.24 11.31 6.27
CA TYR A 73 6.64 10.94 4.97
C TYR A 73 5.11 10.95 5.00
N GLU A 74 4.49 11.52 6.04
CA GLU A 74 3.03 11.70 6.15
C GLU A 74 2.23 10.38 6.04
N LEU A 75 2.82 9.29 6.55
CA LEU A 75 2.28 7.94 6.45
C LEU A 75 1.30 7.61 7.57
N LEU A 76 1.36 8.35 8.68
CA LEU A 76 0.42 8.22 9.79
C LEU A 76 -1.02 8.47 9.34
N SER A 77 -1.95 7.68 9.87
CA SER A 77 -3.38 7.96 9.72
C SER A 77 -3.74 9.10 10.66
N THR A 78 -4.03 10.28 10.13
CA THR A 78 -4.12 11.51 10.93
C THR A 78 -5.40 11.62 11.76
N ARG A 79 -6.46 10.86 11.45
CA ARG A 79 -7.74 10.85 12.18
C ARG A 79 -8.50 9.51 12.05
N PRO A 80 -9.42 9.19 12.97
CA PRO A 80 -10.46 8.19 12.73
C PRO A 80 -11.32 8.64 11.54
N GLY A 81 -11.29 7.87 10.44
CA GLY A 81 -12.08 8.16 9.23
C GLY A 81 -11.24 8.29 7.96
N PHE A 82 -11.80 9.00 6.98
CA PHE A 82 -11.24 9.11 5.63
C PHE A 82 -10.12 10.16 5.56
N ASP A 83 -9.00 9.79 4.94
CA ASP A 83 -7.82 10.64 4.73
C ASP A 83 -7.73 10.95 3.21
N ASP A 84 -7.99 12.21 2.83
CA ASP A 84 -8.02 12.69 1.42
C ASP A 84 -6.62 13.14 0.99
N VAL A 85 -5.72 12.16 0.86
CA VAL A 85 -4.31 12.36 0.45
C VAL A 85 -4.13 12.18 -1.06
N TYR A 86 -5.22 12.10 -1.82
CA TYR A 86 -5.13 11.79 -3.25
C TYR A 86 -4.52 12.96 -4.05
N ASP A 87 -3.42 12.67 -4.74
CA ASP A 87 -2.76 13.57 -5.68
C ASP A 87 -2.57 12.85 -7.02
N SER A 88 -3.13 13.42 -8.09
CA SER A 88 -3.04 12.85 -9.44
C SER A 88 -1.70 13.09 -10.13
N GLU A 89 -0.89 14.01 -9.60
CA GLU A 89 0.41 14.35 -10.17
C GLU A 89 1.54 13.49 -9.57
N VAL A 90 1.24 12.70 -8.55
CA VAL A 90 2.20 11.77 -7.92
C VAL A 90 2.27 10.48 -8.75
N ASP A 91 3.47 10.12 -9.18
CA ASP A 91 3.75 8.82 -9.79
C ASP A 91 3.98 7.76 -8.70
N ALA A 92 3.06 6.80 -8.57
CA ALA A 92 3.19 5.68 -7.64
C ALA A 92 3.84 4.43 -8.25
N SER A 93 4.51 4.56 -9.40
CA SER A 93 5.40 3.52 -9.91
C SER A 93 6.41 3.11 -8.84
N ILE A 94 6.77 1.83 -8.85
CA ILE A 94 7.79 1.31 -7.95
C ILE A 94 9.15 1.84 -8.39
N VAL A 95 9.81 2.58 -7.51
CA VAL A 95 11.15 3.10 -7.74
C VAL A 95 12.13 1.93 -7.81
N ASN A 96 13.05 1.98 -8.77
CA ASN A 96 14.02 0.90 -9.00
C ASN A 96 14.77 0.51 -7.71
N SER A 97 15.35 1.47 -6.98
CA SER A 97 16.07 1.20 -5.72
C SER A 97 15.19 0.58 -4.63
N PHE A 98 13.88 0.83 -4.64
CA PHE A 98 12.95 0.16 -3.73
C PHE A 98 12.86 -1.34 -4.03
N GLY A 99 12.59 -1.71 -5.29
CA GLY A 99 12.45 -3.13 -5.66
C GLY A 99 13.78 -3.90 -5.77
N ALA A 100 14.83 -3.22 -6.22
CA ALA A 100 16.15 -3.79 -6.43
C ALA A 100 16.92 -4.04 -5.14
N ALA A 101 16.74 -3.17 -4.13
CA ALA A 101 17.54 -3.18 -2.90
C ALA A 101 16.70 -3.00 -1.63
N ALA A 102 16.06 -1.85 -1.44
CA ALA A 102 15.53 -1.47 -0.13
C ALA A 102 14.47 -2.45 0.39
N TRP A 103 13.54 -2.90 -0.45
CA TRP A 103 12.47 -3.82 -0.05
C TRP A 103 12.92 -5.28 0.08
N ARG A 104 14.22 -5.55 -0.08
CA ARG A 104 14.84 -6.87 0.12
C ARG A 104 15.40 -7.07 1.53
N PHE A 105 15.33 -6.06 2.40
CA PHE A 105 15.70 -6.20 3.82
C PHE A 105 14.97 -7.38 4.49
N GLY A 106 13.77 -7.74 4.01
CA GLY A 106 12.98 -8.85 4.53
C GLY A 106 13.65 -10.22 4.37
N HIS A 107 14.67 -10.37 3.54
CA HIS A 107 15.38 -11.65 3.40
C HIS A 107 16.15 -12.06 4.66
N SER A 108 16.61 -11.12 5.50
CA SER A 108 17.23 -11.45 6.79
C SER A 108 16.21 -11.81 7.88
N LEU A 109 14.91 -11.54 7.67
CA LEU A 109 13.83 -11.93 8.60
C LEU A 109 13.44 -13.41 8.48
N ILE A 110 13.91 -14.11 7.43
CA ILE A 110 13.42 -15.44 7.09
C ILE A 110 14.05 -16.49 8.03
N MET A 111 13.18 -17.35 8.60
CA MET A 111 13.56 -18.44 9.49
C MET A 111 14.07 -19.66 8.71
N PRO A 112 15.01 -20.44 9.28
CA PRO A 112 15.60 -21.62 8.61
C PRO A 112 14.64 -22.80 8.50
N ASP A 113 13.58 -22.80 9.29
CA ASP A 113 12.55 -23.83 9.32
C ASP A 113 11.16 -23.22 9.23
N ILE A 114 10.20 -24.06 8.87
CA ILE A 114 8.76 -23.83 8.89
C ILE A 114 8.17 -24.97 9.71
N SER A 115 7.39 -24.67 10.75
CA SER A 115 6.69 -25.70 11.53
C SER A 115 5.18 -25.65 11.35
N GLU A 116 4.55 -26.80 11.53
CA GLU A 116 3.10 -26.92 11.71
C GLU A 116 2.78 -27.04 13.20
N LEU A 117 1.92 -26.16 13.72
CA LEU A 117 1.44 -26.23 15.10
C LEU A 117 -0.02 -26.70 15.20
N GLU A 118 -0.31 -27.55 16.18
CA GLU A 118 -1.70 -27.86 16.56
C GLU A 118 -2.40 -26.65 17.20
N SER A 119 -3.70 -26.79 17.48
CA SER A 119 -4.47 -25.78 18.22
C SER A 119 -3.95 -25.48 19.63
N ASP A 120 -3.21 -26.39 20.25
CA ASP A 120 -2.55 -26.21 21.55
C ASP A 120 -1.09 -25.69 21.41
N PHE A 121 -0.72 -25.20 20.22
CA PHE A 121 0.61 -24.68 19.88
C PHE A 121 1.76 -25.69 20.00
N LYS A 122 1.47 -26.99 20.10
CA LYS A 122 2.51 -28.03 20.01
C LYS A 122 2.94 -28.24 18.57
N THR A 123 4.24 -28.45 18.38
CA THR A 123 4.82 -28.75 17.07
C THR A 123 4.42 -30.14 16.62
N VAL A 124 3.81 -30.23 15.44
CA VAL A 124 3.46 -31.47 14.76
C VAL A 124 4.58 -31.92 13.84
N LYS A 125 5.05 -30.98 13.01
CA LYS A 125 6.00 -31.25 11.94
C LYS A 125 6.90 -30.06 11.73
N LEU A 126 8.17 -30.35 11.46
CA LEU A 126 9.21 -29.39 11.12
C LEU A 126 9.63 -29.62 9.66
N HIS A 127 9.76 -28.53 8.92
CA HIS A 127 10.18 -28.52 7.53
C HIS A 127 11.35 -27.54 7.40
N THR A 128 12.49 -27.98 6.89
CA THR A 128 13.60 -27.05 6.61
C THR A 128 13.27 -26.19 5.40
N LEU A 129 13.65 -24.92 5.41
CA LEU A 129 13.26 -23.98 4.36
C LEU A 129 13.79 -24.42 2.99
N GLU A 130 15.07 -24.79 2.91
CA GLU A 130 15.73 -25.15 1.65
C GLU A 130 15.04 -26.31 0.93
N ASN A 131 14.47 -27.26 1.68
CA ASN A 131 13.80 -28.43 1.12
C ASN A 131 12.36 -28.15 0.71
N ASN A 132 11.86 -26.95 1.01
CA ASN A 132 10.45 -26.61 0.96
C ASN A 132 10.16 -25.28 0.25
N LEU A 133 11.17 -24.69 -0.40
CA LEU A 133 10.97 -23.65 -1.39
C LEU A 133 10.19 -24.24 -2.58
N GLU A 134 9.20 -23.49 -3.08
CA GLU A 134 8.36 -23.93 -4.22
C GLU A 134 7.64 -25.28 -4.02
N SER A 135 7.33 -25.66 -2.78
CA SER A 135 6.67 -26.94 -2.45
C SER A 135 5.16 -26.77 -2.19
N PRO A 136 4.29 -26.80 -3.22
CA PRO A 136 2.83 -26.70 -3.05
C PRO A 136 2.25 -27.85 -2.21
N HIS A 137 2.95 -28.99 -2.15
CA HIS A 137 2.56 -30.14 -1.36
C HIS A 137 2.46 -29.86 0.14
N LEU A 138 3.24 -28.92 0.69
CA LEU A 138 3.11 -28.52 2.10
C LEU A 138 1.72 -27.96 2.43
N TRP A 139 1.06 -27.38 1.43
CA TRP A 139 -0.23 -26.74 1.59
C TRP A 139 -1.39 -27.65 1.21
N GLN A 140 -1.16 -28.60 0.30
CA GLN A 140 -2.14 -29.62 -0.07
C GLN A 140 -2.16 -30.80 0.90
N ALA A 141 -1.06 -31.03 1.63
CA ALA A 141 -0.95 -32.11 2.60
C ALA A 141 -2.08 -32.06 3.64
N ASN A 142 -2.48 -33.25 4.10
CA ASN A 142 -3.50 -33.42 5.14
C ASN A 142 -4.86 -32.75 4.83
N GLY A 143 -5.17 -32.54 3.54
CA GLY A 143 -6.40 -31.88 3.10
C GLY A 143 -6.43 -30.39 3.40
N GLY A 144 -5.29 -29.69 3.34
CA GLY A 144 -5.20 -28.24 3.61
C GLY A 144 -5.05 -27.87 5.09
N ARG A 145 -5.09 -28.83 6.02
CA ARG A 145 -4.98 -28.56 7.47
C ARG A 145 -3.62 -27.99 7.88
N SER A 146 -2.57 -28.30 7.12
CA SER A 146 -1.22 -27.77 7.32
C SER A 146 -1.17 -26.23 7.22
N VAL A 147 -2.06 -25.59 6.45
CA VAL A 147 -2.15 -24.12 6.35
C VAL A 147 -2.44 -23.48 7.70
N LYS A 148 -3.39 -24.03 8.48
CA LYS A 148 -3.75 -23.51 9.80
C LYS A 148 -2.60 -23.67 10.78
N GLY A 149 -1.90 -24.81 10.73
CA GLY A 149 -0.76 -25.05 11.61
C GLY A 149 0.42 -24.13 11.32
N ILE A 150 0.73 -23.89 10.06
CA ILE A 150 1.80 -22.96 9.66
C ILE A 150 1.40 -21.51 9.95
N THR A 151 0.11 -21.15 9.81
CA THR A 151 -0.38 -19.83 10.21
C THR A 151 -0.19 -19.58 11.70
N ARG A 152 -0.49 -20.59 12.55
CA ARG A 152 -0.22 -20.51 14.00
C ARG A 152 1.27 -20.37 14.29
N TRP A 153 2.11 -21.12 13.58
CA TRP A 153 3.56 -21.00 13.71
C TRP A 153 4.06 -19.59 13.36
N LEU A 154 3.64 -19.02 12.22
CA LEU A 154 3.99 -17.65 11.82
C LEU A 154 3.55 -16.60 12.85
N ALA A 155 2.45 -16.83 13.55
CA ALA A 155 1.96 -15.93 14.60
C ALA A 155 2.68 -16.12 15.94
N ALA A 156 3.14 -17.34 16.25
CA ALA A 156 3.73 -17.69 17.54
C ALA A 156 5.26 -17.57 17.58
N LYS A 157 5.94 -17.68 16.44
CA LYS A 157 7.41 -17.67 16.39
C LYS A 157 7.95 -16.29 16.03
N PRO A 158 8.98 -15.81 16.75
CA PRO A 158 9.64 -14.57 16.39
C PRO A 158 10.38 -14.74 15.06
N ALA A 159 10.36 -13.70 14.24
CA ALA A 159 11.19 -13.64 13.03
C ALA A 159 12.68 -13.53 13.38
N GLN A 160 13.55 -13.82 12.41
CA GLN A 160 14.97 -13.51 12.53
C GLN A 160 15.17 -11.98 12.60
N LYS A 161 16.35 -11.57 13.08
CA LYS A 161 16.69 -10.15 13.20
C LYS A 161 16.99 -9.55 11.82
N ILE A 162 16.66 -8.28 11.63
CA ILE A 162 17.13 -7.54 10.46
C ILE A 162 18.62 -7.23 10.68
N ASP A 163 19.46 -7.97 10.00
CA ASP A 163 20.91 -7.79 9.99
C ASP A 163 21.52 -8.27 8.66
N ASN A 164 22.85 -8.34 8.61
CA ASN A 164 23.63 -8.79 7.47
C ASN A 164 23.84 -10.31 7.40
N PHE A 165 23.10 -11.10 8.19
CA PHE A 165 23.12 -12.55 8.15
C PHE A 165 21.88 -13.07 7.41
N LEU A 166 22.13 -13.99 6.49
CA LEU A 166 21.10 -14.82 5.89
C LEU A 166 21.38 -16.27 6.28
N ILE A 167 20.29 -16.99 6.53
CA ILE A 167 20.31 -18.42 6.79
C ILE A 167 20.93 -19.21 5.61
N ASP A 168 21.54 -20.34 5.94
CA ASP A 168 22.21 -21.24 4.97
C ASP A 168 21.28 -21.63 3.81
N GLY A 169 20.01 -21.89 4.12
CA GLY A 169 19.01 -22.28 3.13
C GLY A 169 18.75 -21.23 2.03
N LEU A 170 19.04 -19.96 2.29
CA LEU A 170 18.93 -18.87 1.30
C LEU A 170 20.28 -18.44 0.75
N ARG A 171 21.35 -18.55 1.54
CA ARG A 171 22.69 -18.12 1.13
C ARG A 171 23.42 -19.16 0.29
N ASN A 172 23.20 -20.44 0.53
CA ASN A 172 23.96 -21.51 -0.12
C ASN A 172 23.07 -22.52 -0.87
N LYS A 173 21.76 -22.55 -0.58
CA LYS A 173 20.84 -23.58 -1.08
C LYS A 173 19.55 -23.02 -1.65
N LEU A 174 19.53 -21.75 -2.09
CA LEU A 174 18.33 -21.18 -2.68
C LEU A 174 17.97 -21.99 -3.94
N PHE A 175 16.75 -22.55 -3.99
CA PHE A 175 16.27 -23.39 -5.08
C PHE A 175 17.15 -24.61 -5.39
N PHE A 176 17.91 -25.14 -4.42
CA PHE A 176 18.84 -26.24 -4.71
C PHE A 176 18.15 -27.50 -5.24
N ILE A 177 16.88 -27.74 -4.88
CA ILE A 177 16.10 -28.90 -5.37
C ILE A 177 15.82 -28.78 -6.86
N SER A 178 15.37 -27.60 -7.31
CA SER A 178 14.99 -27.37 -8.71
C SER A 178 16.19 -27.01 -9.58
N GLN A 179 17.23 -26.39 -9.01
CA GLN A 179 18.40 -25.88 -9.73
C GLN A 179 19.72 -26.12 -8.95
N PRO A 180 20.29 -27.33 -8.95
CA PRO A 180 21.61 -27.59 -8.37
C PRO A 180 22.73 -26.80 -9.07
N PRO A 181 23.75 -26.28 -8.36
CA PRO A 181 24.04 -26.47 -6.93
C PRO A 181 23.21 -25.58 -5.96
N GLY A 182 22.26 -24.80 -6.48
CA GLY A 182 21.54 -23.76 -5.74
C GLY A 182 22.16 -22.38 -5.95
N PHE A 183 21.46 -21.35 -5.49
CA PHE A 183 21.93 -19.96 -5.56
C PHE A 183 22.21 -19.37 -4.18
N ASP A 184 22.95 -18.26 -4.19
CA ASP A 184 23.12 -17.37 -3.06
C ASP A 184 22.22 -16.14 -3.22
N LEU A 185 21.13 -16.08 -2.44
CA LEU A 185 20.18 -14.97 -2.46
C LEU A 185 20.85 -13.63 -2.11
N PHE A 186 21.84 -13.64 -1.22
CA PHE A 186 22.54 -12.42 -0.83
C PHE A 186 23.36 -11.87 -2.00
N SER A 187 24.15 -12.74 -2.63
CA SER A 187 24.92 -12.40 -3.83
C SER A 187 24.03 -11.99 -5.00
N LEU A 188 22.86 -12.63 -5.17
CA LEU A 188 21.86 -12.24 -6.16
C LEU A 188 21.30 -10.84 -5.91
N ASN A 189 21.07 -10.43 -4.65
CA ASN A 189 20.59 -9.09 -4.35
C ASN A 189 21.63 -8.01 -4.70
N ILE A 190 22.91 -8.27 -4.40
CA ILE A 190 24.02 -7.40 -4.80
C ILE A 190 24.07 -7.30 -6.32
N GLN A 191 24.13 -8.45 -7.01
CA GLN A 191 24.25 -8.49 -8.46
C GLN A 191 23.04 -7.85 -9.15
N ARG A 192 21.83 -8.01 -8.61
CA ARG A 192 20.60 -7.36 -9.11
C ARG A 192 20.68 -5.84 -9.02
N GLY A 193 21.19 -5.31 -7.91
CA GLY A 193 21.41 -3.88 -7.76
C GLY A 193 22.33 -3.32 -8.85
N ARG A 194 23.43 -4.05 -9.15
CA ARG A 194 24.39 -3.69 -10.19
C ARG A 194 23.79 -3.80 -11.60
N ASP A 195 23.11 -4.91 -11.89
CA ASP A 195 22.39 -5.17 -13.14
C ASP A 195 21.38 -4.05 -13.45
N GLN A 196 20.65 -3.60 -12.44
CA GLN A 196 19.64 -2.56 -12.57
C GLN A 196 20.20 -1.13 -12.44
N GLY A 197 21.53 -0.97 -12.38
CA GLY A 197 22.19 0.34 -12.31
C GLY A 197 21.80 1.16 -11.09
N VAL A 198 21.55 0.51 -9.95
CA VAL A 198 21.22 1.21 -8.70
C VAL A 198 22.46 1.96 -8.20
N PRO A 199 22.38 3.27 -7.93
CA PRO A 199 23.50 4.03 -7.39
C PRO A 199 24.03 3.47 -6.07
N ALA A 200 25.28 3.79 -5.75
CA ALA A 200 25.93 3.29 -4.56
C ALA A 200 25.30 3.84 -3.27
N TYR A 201 25.64 3.20 -2.15
CA TYR A 201 25.11 3.53 -0.84
C TYR A 201 25.29 5.00 -0.47
N ASN A 202 26.48 5.57 -0.67
CA ASN A 202 26.73 6.96 -0.31
C ASN A 202 25.91 7.97 -1.15
N ASP A 203 25.59 7.65 -2.40
CA ASP A 203 24.74 8.50 -3.24
C ASP A 203 23.30 8.53 -2.72
N TRP A 204 22.81 7.39 -2.23
CA TRP A 204 21.51 7.32 -1.56
C TRP A 204 21.50 8.01 -0.21
N ARG A 205 22.60 7.94 0.55
CA ARG A 205 22.73 8.74 1.78
C ARG A 205 22.57 10.22 1.48
N GLU A 206 23.32 10.74 0.49
CA GLU A 206 23.24 12.13 0.08
C GLU A 206 21.83 12.50 -0.40
N PHE A 207 21.22 11.69 -1.27
CA PHE A 207 19.84 11.89 -1.73
C PHE A 207 18.85 11.98 -0.57
N CYS A 208 19.05 11.16 0.46
CA CYS A 208 18.24 11.14 1.69
C CYS A 208 18.61 12.23 2.70
N ASN A 209 19.45 13.21 2.32
CA ASN A 209 19.99 14.26 3.19
C ASN A 209 20.74 13.71 4.42
N LEU A 210 21.39 12.56 4.25
CA LEU A 210 22.28 11.95 5.23
C LEU A 210 23.73 12.25 4.83
N LYS A 211 24.59 12.40 5.84
CA LYS A 211 26.02 12.60 5.62
C LYS A 211 26.61 11.38 4.92
N ARG A 212 27.29 11.56 3.78
CA ARG A 212 28.10 10.52 3.13
C ARG A 212 29.17 10.00 4.10
N PHE A 213 29.47 8.72 4.03
CA PHE A 213 30.61 8.17 4.75
C PHE A 213 31.90 8.52 3.99
N ALA A 214 32.83 9.17 4.67
CA ALA A 214 34.14 9.55 4.16
C ALA A 214 35.15 8.40 4.21
N SER A 215 34.89 7.36 5.01
CA SER A 215 35.77 6.18 5.08
C SER A 215 35.04 4.93 5.56
N PHE A 216 35.64 3.76 5.33
CA PHE A 216 35.11 2.49 5.82
C PHE A 216 34.96 2.45 7.36
N TYR A 217 35.73 3.25 8.12
CA TYR A 217 35.66 3.28 9.59
C TYR A 217 34.27 3.68 10.11
N GLU A 218 33.47 4.42 9.33
CA GLU A 218 32.10 4.78 9.72
C GLU A 218 31.14 3.58 9.72
N PHE A 219 31.54 2.44 9.14
CA PHE A 219 30.83 1.16 9.27
C PHE A 219 31.20 0.35 10.54
N GLY A 220 32.06 0.88 11.41
CA GLY A 220 32.44 0.25 12.67
C GLY A 220 33.12 -1.10 12.47
N GLU A 221 32.57 -2.16 13.08
CA GLU A 221 33.15 -3.51 13.04
C GLU A 221 33.26 -4.11 11.62
N PHE A 222 32.47 -3.60 10.67
CA PHE A 222 32.48 -4.08 9.29
C PHE A 222 33.53 -3.39 8.41
N ALA A 223 34.21 -2.35 8.91
CA ALA A 223 35.15 -1.53 8.16
C ALA A 223 36.23 -2.37 7.46
N SER A 224 36.88 -3.27 8.21
CA SER A 224 37.99 -4.10 7.71
C SER A 224 37.56 -5.11 6.65
N ARG A 225 36.32 -5.60 6.73
CA ARG A 225 35.76 -6.52 5.73
C ARG A 225 35.40 -5.76 4.46
N LEU A 226 34.73 -4.61 4.59
CA LEU A 226 34.35 -3.79 3.45
C LEU A 226 35.56 -3.23 2.71
N SER A 227 36.59 -2.77 3.42
CA SER A 227 37.82 -2.23 2.79
C SER A 227 38.63 -3.27 2.02
N ARG A 228 38.38 -4.57 2.24
CA ARG A 228 38.96 -5.66 1.46
C ARG A 228 38.15 -6.01 0.22
N LEU A 229 36.86 -5.65 0.20
CA LEU A 229 35.91 -5.99 -0.85
C LEU A 229 35.69 -4.84 -1.83
N TYR A 230 35.68 -3.61 -1.33
CA TYR A 230 35.44 -2.39 -2.10
C TYR A 230 36.70 -1.53 -2.12
N ARG A 231 36.96 -0.88 -3.26
CA ARG A 231 38.12 -0.01 -3.44
C ARG A 231 37.92 1.32 -2.72
N SER A 232 36.73 1.90 -2.81
CA SER A 232 36.30 3.12 -2.12
C SER A 232 35.07 2.86 -1.26
N VAL A 233 34.89 3.67 -0.22
CA VAL A 233 33.65 3.72 0.56
C VAL A 233 32.44 4.11 -0.31
N ASP A 234 32.69 4.87 -1.38
CA ASP A 234 31.67 5.26 -2.36
C ASP A 234 31.28 4.13 -3.32
N ASP A 235 32.01 3.00 -3.34
CA ASP A 235 31.68 1.86 -4.20
C ASP A 235 30.73 0.85 -3.52
N VAL A 236 30.40 1.05 -2.24
CA VAL A 236 29.59 0.11 -1.46
C VAL A 236 28.18 0.03 -2.05
N ASP A 237 27.74 -1.17 -2.45
CA ASP A 237 26.40 -1.40 -2.99
C ASP A 237 25.32 -0.95 -1.99
N LEU A 238 24.26 -0.31 -2.48
CA LEU A 238 23.15 0.19 -1.62
C LEU A 238 22.62 -0.89 -0.67
N TYR A 239 22.37 -2.10 -1.19
CA TYR A 239 21.82 -3.20 -0.40
C TYR A 239 22.72 -3.53 0.80
N ILE A 240 24.04 -3.52 0.62
CA ILE A 240 25.01 -3.82 1.69
C ILE A 240 25.09 -2.68 2.67
N GLY A 241 25.38 -1.46 2.17
CA GLY A 241 25.62 -0.32 3.05
C GLY A 241 24.42 -0.01 3.94
N ALA A 242 23.21 -0.02 3.38
CA ALA A 242 22.00 0.31 4.13
C ALA A 242 21.48 -0.83 5.02
N LEU A 243 21.80 -2.10 4.72
CA LEU A 243 21.48 -3.23 5.61
C LEU A 243 22.37 -3.23 6.87
N LEU A 244 23.58 -2.68 6.79
CA LEU A 244 24.50 -2.52 7.92
C LEU A 244 24.16 -1.34 8.83
N GLU A 245 23.26 -0.45 8.40
CA GLU A 245 22.80 0.65 9.25
C GLU A 245 21.90 0.13 10.38
N LYS A 246 22.10 0.67 11.58
CA LYS A 246 21.21 0.40 12.70
C LYS A 246 19.94 1.25 12.59
N GLY A 247 18.79 0.61 12.76
CA GLY A 247 17.53 1.33 12.96
C GLY A 247 17.50 2.00 14.33
N GLU A 248 17.04 3.25 14.40
CA GLU A 248 16.87 3.95 15.68
C GLU A 248 15.60 3.47 16.41
N ASN A 249 14.45 3.68 15.78
CA ASN A 249 13.12 3.38 16.32
C ASN A 249 12.27 2.55 15.33
N GLY A 250 12.93 1.85 14.42
CA GLY A 250 12.33 0.96 13.42
C GLY A 250 13.28 -0.18 13.11
N GLY A 251 12.80 -1.18 12.38
CA GLY A 251 13.57 -2.36 11.99
C GLY A 251 14.69 -2.10 10.98
N VAL A 252 14.65 -1.01 10.21
CA VAL A 252 15.69 -0.67 9.22
C VAL A 252 16.40 0.64 9.54
N GLY A 253 17.62 0.79 9.01
CA GLY A 253 18.40 2.01 9.11
C GLY A 253 17.82 3.21 8.31
N PRO A 254 18.33 4.43 8.55
CA PRO A 254 17.80 5.67 7.99
C PRO A 254 17.76 5.71 6.45
N THR A 255 18.72 5.10 5.74
CA THR A 255 18.75 5.08 4.28
C THR A 255 17.61 4.23 3.71
N PHE A 256 17.42 3.01 4.23
CA PHE A 256 16.26 2.20 3.85
C PHE A 256 14.94 2.82 4.30
N ALA A 257 14.86 3.39 5.51
CA ALA A 257 13.68 4.09 5.98
C ALA A 257 13.27 5.25 5.05
N CYS A 258 14.26 5.97 4.50
CA CYS A 258 14.04 7.03 3.51
C CYS A 258 13.45 6.49 2.20
N ILE A 259 14.08 5.49 1.58
CA ILE A 259 13.64 4.92 0.29
C ILE A 259 12.24 4.30 0.43
N ILE A 260 12.02 3.53 1.50
CA ILE A 260 10.74 2.89 1.80
C ILE A 260 9.67 3.95 2.08
N GLY A 261 9.99 4.97 2.88
CA GLY A 261 9.08 6.06 3.21
C GLY A 261 8.60 6.82 1.98
N ILE A 262 9.52 7.17 1.06
CA ILE A 262 9.19 7.82 -0.22
C ILE A 262 8.26 6.94 -1.05
N GLN A 263 8.57 5.65 -1.20
CA GLN A 263 7.75 4.74 -2.00
C GLN A 263 6.32 4.63 -1.45
N TYR A 264 6.18 4.45 -0.13
CA TYR A 264 4.87 4.33 0.49
C TYR A 264 4.10 5.64 0.55
N HIS A 265 4.79 6.78 0.59
CA HIS A 265 4.13 8.07 0.43
C HIS A 265 3.49 8.15 -0.96
N ARG A 266 4.24 7.82 -2.01
CA ARG A 266 3.71 7.82 -3.39
C ARG A 266 2.52 6.88 -3.55
N LEU A 267 2.62 5.66 -3.02
CA LEU A 267 1.52 4.67 -3.03
C LEU A 267 0.30 5.13 -2.22
N LYS A 268 0.48 5.90 -1.14
CA LYS A 268 -0.61 6.47 -0.35
C LYS A 268 -1.30 7.60 -1.12
N SER A 269 -0.51 8.44 -1.78
CA SER A 269 -0.98 9.66 -2.44
C SER A 269 -1.63 9.41 -3.81
N GLU A 270 -1.20 8.44 -4.62
CA GLU A 270 -1.88 8.16 -5.90
C GLU A 270 -3.11 7.22 -5.75
N ASN A 271 -3.45 6.79 -4.53
CA ASN A 271 -4.49 5.79 -4.32
C ASN A 271 -5.92 6.31 -4.57
N LYS A 272 -6.37 6.20 -5.83
CA LYS A 272 -7.73 6.55 -6.29
C LYS A 272 -8.85 5.82 -5.53
N TYR A 273 -8.60 4.68 -4.90
CA TYR A 273 -9.61 3.92 -4.14
C TYR A 273 -9.88 4.50 -2.74
N LYS A 274 -9.09 5.48 -2.28
CA LYS A 274 -9.39 6.29 -1.09
C LYS A 274 -10.39 7.43 -1.36
N THR A 275 -10.98 7.51 -2.55
CA THR A 275 -11.89 8.62 -2.89
C THR A 275 -13.34 8.32 -2.47
N GLY A 276 -13.77 8.94 -1.37
CA GLY A 276 -15.17 8.99 -0.94
C GLY A 276 -15.75 10.41 -1.03
N GLY A 277 -16.48 10.70 -2.11
CA GLY A 277 -17.55 11.72 -2.26
C GLY A 277 -17.40 13.10 -1.59
N GLY A 278 -16.93 14.11 -2.32
CA GLY A 278 -17.04 15.52 -1.90
C GLY A 278 -16.76 16.60 -2.95
N ASN A 279 -16.57 16.25 -4.23
CA ASN A 279 -15.79 17.06 -5.17
C ASN A 279 -16.55 18.14 -5.97
N SER A 280 -17.60 18.74 -5.40
CA SER A 280 -18.36 19.84 -6.02
C SER A 280 -18.34 21.09 -5.16
N CYS A 281 -18.33 22.26 -5.79
CA CYS A 281 -18.46 23.53 -5.08
C CYS A 281 -19.81 23.59 -4.33
N SER A 282 -19.75 23.99 -3.06
CA SER A 282 -20.90 24.10 -2.17
C SER A 282 -21.74 25.36 -2.36
N VAL A 283 -21.33 26.29 -3.22
CA VAL A 283 -22.11 27.50 -3.52
C VAL A 283 -23.35 27.15 -4.34
N HIS A 284 -24.50 27.74 -4.00
CA HIS A 284 -25.76 27.51 -4.71
C HIS A 284 -25.64 27.83 -6.21
N GLY A 285 -26.06 26.89 -7.05
CA GLY A 285 -26.04 27.04 -8.51
C GLY A 285 -24.66 26.91 -9.16
N CYS A 286 -23.58 26.75 -8.37
CA CYS A 286 -22.25 26.54 -8.92
C CYS A 286 -22.11 25.10 -9.44
N SER A 287 -21.76 24.96 -10.71
CA SER A 287 -21.55 23.66 -11.36
C SER A 287 -20.09 23.24 -11.40
N ASN A 288 -19.20 24.00 -10.76
CA ASN A 288 -17.77 23.73 -10.71
C ASN A 288 -17.51 22.51 -9.81
N ASN A 289 -16.80 21.54 -10.36
CA ASN A 289 -16.46 20.29 -9.70
C ASN A 289 -15.11 19.79 -10.20
N ARG A 290 -14.55 18.79 -9.52
CA ARG A 290 -13.26 18.23 -9.90
C ARG A 290 -13.28 17.56 -11.29
N LYS A 291 -14.40 16.93 -11.66
CA LYS A 291 -14.57 16.25 -12.96
C LYS A 291 -14.35 17.21 -14.14
N LYS A 292 -14.84 18.44 -14.05
CA LYS A 292 -14.64 19.48 -15.08
C LYS A 292 -13.18 19.91 -15.22
N ILE A 293 -12.42 20.01 -14.11
CA ILE A 293 -10.97 20.29 -14.16
C ILE A 293 -10.25 19.13 -14.85
N THR A 294 -10.59 17.89 -14.50
CA THR A 294 -10.00 16.70 -15.14
C THR A 294 -10.31 16.62 -16.63
N LEU A 295 -11.52 16.99 -17.05
CA LEU A 295 -11.89 17.04 -18.47
C LEU A 295 -11.12 18.15 -19.21
N TRP A 296 -10.95 19.32 -18.59
CA TRP A 296 -10.18 20.43 -19.16
C TRP A 296 -8.71 20.07 -19.36
N LYS A 297 -8.05 19.46 -18.37
CA LYS A 297 -6.65 18.98 -18.50
C LYS A 297 -6.47 18.00 -19.66
N LYS A 298 -7.50 17.18 -19.93
CA LYS A 298 -7.51 16.18 -21.01
C LYS A 298 -7.91 16.73 -22.39
N SER A 299 -8.29 17.99 -22.50
CA SER A 299 -8.59 18.59 -23.80
C SER A 299 -7.35 19.24 -24.41
N MET A 300 -7.33 19.31 -25.74
CA MET A 300 -6.29 20.03 -26.47
C MET A 300 -6.41 21.54 -26.21
N CYS A 301 -5.27 22.22 -26.04
CA CYS A 301 -5.21 23.66 -26.03
C CYS A 301 -5.19 24.19 -27.47
N GLU A 302 -6.20 24.97 -27.85
CA GLU A 302 -6.27 25.59 -29.19
C GLU A 302 -5.18 26.67 -29.40
N LEU A 303 -4.62 27.23 -28.32
CA LEU A 303 -3.59 28.29 -28.39
C LEU A 303 -2.17 27.75 -28.51
N HIS A 304 -1.85 26.67 -27.78
CA HIS A 304 -0.48 26.13 -27.69
C HIS A 304 -0.31 24.79 -28.42
N GLY A 305 -1.39 24.20 -28.93
CA GLY A 305 -1.33 22.96 -29.71
C GLY A 305 -0.96 21.71 -28.90
N GLU A 306 -0.92 21.81 -27.57
CA GLU A 306 -0.62 20.73 -26.64
C GLU A 306 -1.79 20.48 -25.67
N MET A 307 -1.81 19.34 -24.99
CA MET A 307 -2.84 19.08 -23.97
C MET A 307 -2.75 20.11 -22.84
N HIS A 308 -3.89 20.57 -22.30
CA HIS A 308 -3.90 21.53 -21.19
C HIS A 308 -3.15 21.07 -19.94
N ASP A 309 -2.89 19.77 -19.79
CA ASP A 309 -2.06 19.22 -18.71
C ASP A 309 -0.58 19.64 -18.79
N HIS A 310 -0.08 19.87 -20.01
CA HIS A 310 1.29 20.32 -20.29
C HIS A 310 1.34 21.80 -20.74
N CYS A 311 0.18 22.41 -20.99
CA CYS A 311 0.08 23.81 -21.40
C CYS A 311 0.45 24.78 -20.24
N PRO A 312 1.15 25.91 -20.51
CA PRO A 312 1.31 27.02 -19.56
C PRO A 312 -0.01 27.76 -19.22
N CYS A 313 -1.13 27.30 -19.77
CA CYS A 313 -2.46 27.82 -19.56
C CYS A 313 -2.88 27.79 -18.07
N LEU A 314 -3.50 28.86 -17.59
CA LEU A 314 -4.04 28.89 -16.23
C LEU A 314 -5.24 27.94 -16.11
N ILE A 315 -5.24 27.14 -15.04
CA ILE A 315 -6.36 26.26 -14.69
C ILE A 315 -7.64 27.11 -14.49
N PRO A 316 -8.82 26.68 -14.98
CA PRO A 316 -10.03 27.51 -14.99
C PRO A 316 -10.49 27.98 -13.60
N TYR A 317 -10.33 27.12 -12.59
CA TYR A 317 -10.62 27.44 -11.19
C TYR A 317 -9.96 26.41 -10.25
N ARG A 318 -9.82 26.78 -8.97
CA ARG A 318 -9.37 25.88 -7.88
C ARG A 318 -10.49 25.67 -6.87
N LEU A 319 -10.54 24.51 -6.22
CA LEU A 319 -11.49 24.24 -5.13
C LEU A 319 -10.78 24.37 -3.78
N HIS A 320 -11.25 25.29 -2.95
CA HIS A 320 -10.70 25.59 -1.62
C HIS A 320 -11.50 24.87 -0.53
N VAL A 321 -10.78 24.30 0.43
CA VAL A 321 -11.37 23.59 1.57
C VAL A 321 -11.79 24.59 2.64
N MET A 322 -12.86 24.26 3.35
CA MET A 322 -13.31 25.03 4.49
C MET A 322 -12.21 25.21 5.55
N PRO A 323 -11.98 26.44 6.04
CA PRO A 323 -10.89 26.74 6.97
C PRO A 323 -11.13 26.12 8.34
N SER A 324 -10.03 25.76 9.01
CA SER A 324 -10.04 25.17 10.35
C SER A 324 -10.29 26.18 11.47
N LYS A 325 -10.01 27.47 11.22
CA LYS A 325 -10.21 28.54 12.22
C LYS A 325 -11.70 28.81 12.38
N GLU A 326 -12.23 28.60 13.59
CA GLU A 326 -13.65 28.63 13.89
C GLU A 326 -14.35 29.92 13.41
N LEU A 327 -13.74 31.08 13.65
CA LEU A 327 -14.33 32.37 13.23
C LEU A 327 -14.54 32.45 11.72
N ILE A 328 -13.53 32.07 10.93
CA ILE A 328 -13.61 32.09 9.46
C ILE A 328 -14.53 30.96 8.96
N ARG A 329 -14.51 29.81 9.64
CA ARG A 329 -15.40 28.67 9.34
C ARG A 329 -16.87 29.09 9.46
N LEU A 330 -17.23 29.79 10.53
CA LEU A 330 -18.58 30.32 10.74
C LEU A 330 -18.96 31.35 9.67
N GLU A 331 -18.02 32.20 9.25
CA GLU A 331 -18.25 33.12 8.12
C GLU A 331 -18.52 32.38 6.81
N TRP A 332 -17.82 31.28 6.52
CA TRP A 332 -18.09 30.46 5.34
C TRP A 332 -19.48 29.83 5.41
N ILE A 333 -19.89 29.27 6.56
CA ILE A 333 -21.23 28.70 6.74
C ILE A 333 -22.29 29.76 6.49
N LYS A 334 -22.11 30.94 7.09
CA LYS A 334 -23.01 32.08 6.91
C LYS A 334 -23.09 32.52 5.45
N SER A 335 -21.95 32.57 4.77
CA SER A 335 -21.87 32.98 3.35
C SER A 335 -22.51 31.95 2.41
N LEU A 336 -22.41 30.66 2.73
CA LEU A 336 -23.00 29.57 1.95
C LEU A 336 -24.50 29.41 2.17
N ASN A 337 -25.04 29.89 3.30
CA ASN A 337 -26.48 29.99 3.59
C ASN A 337 -27.31 28.76 3.17
N ARG A 338 -26.76 27.55 3.37
CA ARG A 338 -27.45 26.29 3.06
C ARG A 338 -27.86 25.58 4.34
N LYS A 339 -29.03 24.94 4.30
CA LYS A 339 -29.49 24.05 5.37
C LYS A 339 -28.88 22.64 5.25
N ASP A 340 -28.45 22.27 4.04
CA ASP A 340 -27.96 20.95 3.64
C ASP A 340 -26.48 20.99 3.22
N LEU A 341 -25.60 21.51 4.08
CA LEU A 341 -24.16 21.50 3.77
C LEU A 341 -23.63 20.06 3.69
N PRO A 342 -22.76 19.73 2.71
CA PRO A 342 -22.16 18.41 2.64
C PRO A 342 -21.15 18.25 3.79
N LYS A 343 -20.83 17.00 4.13
CA LYS A 343 -19.82 16.69 5.16
C LYS A 343 -18.48 17.39 4.89
N ASN A 344 -18.08 17.46 3.62
CA ASN A 344 -16.92 18.21 3.14
C ASN A 344 -17.38 19.39 2.29
N VAL A 345 -17.08 20.61 2.76
CA VAL A 345 -17.46 21.86 2.11
C VAL A 345 -16.28 22.37 1.29
N TYR A 346 -16.47 22.49 -0.02
CA TYR A 346 -15.49 23.11 -0.93
C TYR A 346 -16.08 24.34 -1.59
N VAL A 347 -15.27 25.37 -1.82
CA VAL A 347 -15.69 26.58 -2.54
C VAL A 347 -14.68 26.90 -3.64
N CYS A 348 -15.13 27.10 -4.88
CA CYS A 348 -14.21 27.36 -5.97
C CYS A 348 -13.67 28.80 -5.95
N SER A 349 -12.52 29.02 -6.61
CA SER A 349 -11.80 30.29 -6.67
C SER A 349 -12.65 31.45 -7.20
N GLU A 350 -13.67 31.18 -8.03
CA GLU A 350 -14.57 32.21 -8.54
C GLU A 350 -15.37 32.95 -7.45
N HIS A 351 -15.51 32.35 -6.27
CA HIS A 351 -16.27 32.94 -5.18
C HIS A 351 -15.40 33.80 -4.24
N PHE A 352 -14.09 33.89 -4.49
CA PHE A 352 -13.15 34.67 -3.70
C PHE A 352 -12.65 35.88 -4.49
N ILE A 353 -12.54 37.02 -3.82
CA ILE A 353 -12.05 38.28 -4.41
C ILE A 353 -10.62 38.09 -4.93
N ASP A 354 -9.75 37.44 -4.15
CA ASP A 354 -8.35 37.22 -4.51
C ASP A 354 -8.12 35.86 -5.22
N GLY A 355 -9.19 35.19 -5.67
CA GLY A 355 -9.15 33.82 -6.20
C GLY A 355 -8.81 32.74 -5.16
N LYS A 356 -8.54 33.15 -3.92
CA LYS A 356 -8.29 32.29 -2.76
C LYS A 356 -8.65 33.01 -1.45
N PRO A 357 -8.82 32.30 -0.33
CA PRO A 357 -8.94 32.91 0.98
C PRO A 357 -7.64 33.63 1.36
N THR A 358 -7.74 34.88 1.80
CA THR A 358 -6.61 35.69 2.30
C THR A 358 -6.98 36.32 3.65
N ASP A 359 -6.00 36.87 4.37
CA ASP A 359 -6.29 37.55 5.64
C ASP A 359 -7.21 38.77 5.46
N ARG A 360 -7.19 39.41 4.28
CA ARG A 360 -8.07 40.53 3.93
C ARG A 360 -9.45 40.05 3.46
N ASN A 361 -9.50 38.94 2.73
CA ASN A 361 -10.72 38.35 2.18
C ASN A 361 -10.82 36.86 2.52
N PRO A 362 -11.14 36.51 3.78
CA PRO A 362 -11.04 35.13 4.25
C PRO A 362 -12.24 34.26 3.85
N SER A 363 -13.38 34.87 3.51
CA SER A 363 -14.66 34.21 3.19
C SER A 363 -15.09 34.42 1.74
N PRO A 364 -15.84 33.46 1.15
CA PRO A 364 -16.35 33.59 -0.21
C PRO A 364 -17.48 34.63 -0.26
N LYS A 365 -17.41 35.55 -1.22
CA LYS A 365 -18.31 36.71 -1.32
C LYS A 365 -18.89 36.90 -2.72
N LEU A 366 -18.28 36.32 -3.74
CA LEU A 366 -18.67 36.55 -5.14
C LEU A 366 -19.60 35.45 -5.65
N LYS A 367 -20.57 35.79 -6.51
CA LYS A 367 -21.45 34.85 -7.23
C LYS A 367 -22.07 33.78 -6.32
N MET A 368 -22.58 34.18 -5.16
CA MET A 368 -23.06 33.24 -4.12
C MET A 368 -24.41 32.59 -4.44
N GLY A 369 -25.02 32.91 -5.59
CA GLY A 369 -26.26 32.29 -6.06
C GLY A 369 -27.54 32.87 -5.45
N TYR A 370 -27.46 33.99 -4.73
CA TYR A 370 -28.61 34.67 -4.10
C TYR A 370 -29.19 35.82 -4.94
N GLU A 371 -28.61 36.12 -6.10
CA GLU A 371 -29.08 37.19 -6.97
C GLU A 371 -30.38 36.75 -7.68
N ASN A 372 -31.49 37.31 -7.22
CA ASN A 372 -32.88 37.31 -7.72
C ASN A 372 -33.30 36.28 -8.80
N LYS A 373 -34.27 35.44 -8.43
CA LYS A 373 -35.15 34.70 -9.36
C LYS A 373 -35.91 35.68 -10.27
N THR A 374 -35.40 35.98 -11.46
CA THR A 374 -36.24 36.52 -12.53
C THR A 374 -37.07 35.38 -13.12
N THR A 375 -38.37 35.43 -12.85
CA THR A 375 -39.37 34.51 -13.41
C THR A 375 -39.56 34.78 -14.90
N HIS A 376 -38.82 34.08 -15.77
CA HIS A 376 -39.17 34.03 -17.19
C HIS A 376 -40.17 32.90 -17.45
N GLY A 377 -41.38 33.31 -17.85
CA GLY A 377 -42.48 32.43 -18.20
C GLY A 377 -42.12 31.41 -19.29
N ARG A 378 -42.65 30.20 -19.12
CA ARG A 378 -42.40 29.01 -19.96
C ARG A 378 -42.77 29.29 -21.43
N ARG A 379 -41.80 29.32 -22.35
CA ARG A 379 -42.09 29.28 -23.80
C ARG A 379 -42.60 27.88 -24.18
N LYS A 380 -43.76 27.80 -24.84
CA LYS A 380 -44.24 26.59 -25.51
C LYS A 380 -43.44 26.37 -26.80
N ILE A 381 -42.81 25.21 -26.93
CA ILE A 381 -42.13 24.78 -28.16
C ILE A 381 -43.14 24.01 -29.02
N LEU A 382 -43.40 24.49 -30.23
CA LEU A 382 -44.13 23.76 -31.27
C LEU A 382 -43.22 22.67 -31.85
N LYS A 383 -43.70 21.42 -31.89
CA LYS A 383 -42.97 20.29 -32.47
C LYS A 383 -43.02 20.38 -34.00
N HIS A 384 -41.85 20.48 -34.64
CA HIS A 384 -41.68 20.02 -36.02
C HIS A 384 -40.95 18.68 -36.03
N GLN A 385 -41.54 17.69 -36.70
CA GLN A 385 -40.88 16.43 -37.03
C GLN A 385 -40.06 16.63 -38.30
N LEU A 386 -38.77 16.29 -38.24
CA LEU A 386 -37.98 16.05 -39.44
C LEU A 386 -37.32 14.67 -39.32
N SER A 387 -37.62 13.83 -40.30
CA SER A 387 -36.98 12.54 -40.54
C SER A 387 -35.68 12.75 -41.31
N VAL A 388 -34.74 11.80 -41.25
CA VAL A 388 -34.10 11.16 -42.42
C VAL A 388 -32.92 10.25 -42.03
N LYS A 389 -33.10 8.97 -42.42
CA LYS A 389 -32.24 7.91 -42.99
C LYS A 389 -30.78 7.69 -42.52
N LYS A 390 -30.56 6.45 -42.04
CA LYS A 390 -29.28 5.73 -41.96
C LYS A 390 -28.69 5.44 -43.34
N ARG A 391 -27.35 5.43 -43.44
CA ARG A 391 -26.58 4.77 -44.49
C ARG A 391 -25.50 3.88 -43.85
N LYS A 392 -25.24 2.71 -44.45
CA LYS A 392 -24.43 1.57 -44.01
C LYS A 392 -23.38 1.29 -45.09
N LEU A 393 -22.14 0.94 -44.72
CA LEU A 393 -21.10 0.29 -45.54
C LEU A 393 -19.98 -0.11 -44.54
N GLU A 394 -19.77 -1.38 -44.20
CA GLU A 394 -19.24 -2.56 -44.93
C GLU A 394 -17.73 -2.77 -44.72
N THR A 395 -17.42 -4.03 -44.41
CA THR A 395 -16.21 -4.62 -43.80
C THR A 395 -15.27 -5.17 -44.87
N GLY A 396 -13.96 -5.09 -44.62
CA GLY A 396 -12.91 -5.77 -45.38
C GLY A 396 -11.89 -6.39 -44.42
N ASP A 397 -11.59 -7.66 -44.66
CA ASP A 397 -10.86 -8.63 -43.84
C ASP A 397 -9.50 -8.94 -44.50
N SER A 398 -8.45 -9.19 -43.70
CA SER A 398 -7.27 -9.97 -44.14
C SER A 398 -6.33 -10.28 -42.96
N ASP A 399 -6.29 -11.57 -42.62
CA ASP A 399 -5.28 -12.27 -41.80
C ASP A 399 -3.93 -12.44 -42.53
N SER A 400 -2.83 -12.48 -41.76
CA SER A 400 -1.67 -13.34 -42.05
C SER A 400 -0.74 -13.49 -40.83
N ASP A 401 -0.56 -14.74 -40.40
CA ASP A 401 0.38 -15.24 -39.36
C ASP A 401 1.86 -15.17 -39.78
N MET A 402 2.77 -15.16 -38.79
CA MET A 402 4.20 -15.47 -38.98
C MET A 402 4.81 -16.16 -37.74
N GLU A 403 5.32 -17.38 -37.94
CA GLU A 403 6.03 -18.25 -36.98
C GLU A 403 7.44 -17.74 -36.61
N ILE A 404 7.90 -18.10 -35.41
CA ILE A 404 9.27 -17.88 -34.90
C ILE A 404 9.90 -19.24 -34.57
N THR A 405 11.09 -19.50 -35.11
CA THR A 405 11.94 -20.67 -34.85
C THR A 405 12.89 -20.45 -33.67
N GLU A 406 13.01 -21.44 -32.80
CA GLU A 406 13.94 -21.56 -31.68
C GLU A 406 15.39 -21.85 -32.12
N LEU A 407 16.37 -21.45 -31.29
CA LEU A 407 17.73 -21.98 -31.33
C LEU A 407 18.24 -22.28 -29.91
N ASP A 408 18.77 -23.49 -29.80
CA ASP A 408 19.26 -24.21 -28.63
C ASP A 408 20.76 -23.95 -28.40
N THR A 409 21.20 -23.84 -27.14
CA THR A 409 22.61 -24.05 -26.75
C THR A 409 22.72 -24.56 -25.32
N THR A 410 23.19 -25.80 -25.22
CA THR A 410 23.67 -26.52 -24.05
C THR A 410 25.06 -26.05 -23.62
N LEU A 411 25.41 -26.18 -22.32
CA LEU A 411 26.79 -26.40 -21.85
C LEU A 411 26.82 -26.89 -20.39
N GLU A 412 27.74 -27.82 -20.15
CA GLU A 412 27.84 -28.77 -19.04
C GLU A 412 28.55 -28.22 -17.79
N SER A 413 28.28 -28.87 -16.65
CA SER A 413 28.82 -28.64 -15.29
C SER A 413 29.75 -29.78 -14.86
N GLU A 414 30.70 -29.53 -13.94
CA GLU A 414 31.28 -30.52 -13.00
C GLU A 414 31.99 -29.82 -11.79
N PRO A 415 32.24 -30.51 -10.64
CA PRO A 415 31.78 -30.04 -9.32
C PRO A 415 32.84 -29.94 -8.18
N GLY A 416 32.41 -29.40 -7.02
CA GLY A 416 32.71 -29.97 -5.70
C GLY A 416 33.49 -29.12 -4.67
N ALA A 417 32.92 -28.91 -3.47
CA ALA A 417 33.49 -29.26 -2.15
C ALA A 417 32.72 -28.58 -0.99
N SER A 418 32.16 -29.40 -0.08
CA SER A 418 31.47 -29.02 1.15
C SER A 418 32.29 -29.38 2.39
N THR A 419 32.30 -28.52 3.42
CA THR A 419 32.70 -28.89 4.79
C THR A 419 31.71 -28.32 5.83
N PRO A 420 31.50 -29.00 6.99
CA PRO A 420 30.38 -28.75 7.90
C PRO A 420 30.74 -27.78 9.06
N TYR A 421 29.75 -27.00 9.52
CA TYR A 421 29.88 -26.16 10.73
C TYR A 421 29.13 -26.77 11.94
N GLU A 422 29.84 -26.84 13.06
CA GLU A 422 29.39 -27.27 14.39
C GLU A 422 28.46 -26.26 15.07
N LYS A 423 27.52 -26.79 15.88
CA LYS A 423 26.61 -26.07 16.79
C LYS A 423 27.32 -25.61 18.06
N LEU A 424 26.97 -24.43 18.58
CA LEU A 424 27.18 -23.97 19.97
C LEU A 424 26.11 -22.89 20.32
N PRO A 425 25.82 -22.59 21.60
CA PRO A 425 24.49 -22.78 22.20
C PRO A 425 23.68 -21.49 22.45
N GLU A 426 22.40 -21.73 22.71
CA GLU A 426 21.32 -20.79 23.00
C GLU A 426 21.63 -19.85 24.18
N ALA A 427 21.48 -18.53 23.95
CA ALA A 427 21.39 -17.53 25.00
C ALA A 427 19.97 -16.96 25.02
N ILE A 428 19.28 -17.23 26.12
CA ILE A 428 17.94 -16.76 26.46
C ILE A 428 17.98 -15.24 26.66
N CYS A 429 17.18 -14.51 25.90
CA CYS A 429 16.83 -13.11 26.21
C CYS A 429 15.31 -12.95 26.16
N SER A 430 14.72 -12.94 27.34
CA SER A 430 13.31 -12.75 27.64
C SER A 430 12.89 -11.32 27.25
N PHE A 431 12.01 -11.19 26.27
CA PHE A 431 11.22 -9.97 26.08
C PHE A 431 9.76 -10.28 26.43
N ASN A 432 9.23 -9.48 27.36
CA ASN A 432 7.88 -9.60 27.90
C ASN A 432 6.83 -9.59 26.78
N VAL A 433 6.05 -10.66 26.73
CA VAL A 433 4.87 -10.81 25.88
C VAL A 433 3.83 -9.80 26.36
N ILE A 434 3.55 -8.78 25.55
CA ILE A 434 2.29 -8.05 25.66
C ILE A 434 1.24 -8.97 25.04
N GLU A 435 0.31 -9.45 25.88
CA GLU A 435 -0.87 -10.21 25.45
C GLU A 435 -1.68 -9.41 24.42
N ALA A 436 -1.44 -9.66 23.13
CA ALA A 436 -2.36 -9.28 22.08
C ALA A 436 -3.47 -10.33 22.05
N SER A 437 -4.54 -10.08 22.81
CA SER A 437 -5.81 -10.79 22.69
C SER A 437 -6.20 -10.89 21.21
N SER A 438 -6.22 -12.12 20.74
CA SER A 438 -6.61 -12.54 19.40
C SER A 438 -8.14 -12.50 19.26
N THR A 439 -8.75 -11.34 19.47
CA THR A 439 -10.18 -11.09 19.20
C THR A 439 -10.44 -9.61 18.88
N VAL A 440 -9.73 -9.03 17.90
CA VAL A 440 -10.25 -7.79 17.29
C VAL A 440 -11.36 -8.18 16.32
N SER A 441 -12.58 -8.12 16.84
CA SER A 441 -13.83 -8.42 16.15
C SER A 441 -13.93 -7.66 14.82
N THR A 442 -14.12 -8.43 13.73
CA THR A 442 -14.53 -7.92 12.41
C THR A 442 -15.92 -7.25 12.44
N GLN A 443 -16.60 -7.15 13.58
CA GLN A 443 -17.89 -6.46 13.69
C GLN A 443 -17.77 -4.94 13.68
N TYR A 444 -16.65 -4.35 14.13
CA TYR A 444 -16.50 -2.89 14.16
C TYR A 444 -16.30 -2.24 12.78
N LEU A 445 -15.86 -2.99 11.78
CA LEU A 445 -15.65 -2.46 10.42
C LEU A 445 -16.91 -2.51 9.55
N ILE A 446 -17.96 -3.24 9.95
CA ILE A 446 -19.20 -3.37 9.16
C ILE A 446 -20.20 -2.26 9.50
N SER A 447 -20.17 -1.71 10.73
CA SER A 447 -21.09 -0.64 11.17
C SER A 447 -20.88 0.69 10.45
N ASP A 448 -19.67 0.95 9.96
CA ASP A 448 -19.30 2.24 9.37
C ASP A 448 -19.55 2.32 7.85
N PHE A 449 -19.96 1.21 7.22
CA PHE A 449 -20.20 1.11 5.77
C PHE A 449 -21.65 0.82 5.36
N LEU A 450 -22.58 0.73 6.32
CA LEU A 450 -24.01 0.58 6.03
C LEU A 450 -24.78 1.86 6.38
N PRO A 451 -25.72 2.33 5.54
CA PRO A 451 -26.61 3.42 5.91
C PRO A 451 -27.50 2.95 7.06
N GLN A 452 -27.37 3.59 8.23
CA GLN A 452 -28.26 3.37 9.37
C GLN A 452 -29.71 3.66 8.96
N LYS A 453 -30.54 2.62 8.96
CA LYS A 453 -31.99 2.77 9.14
C LYS A 453 -32.44 1.94 10.34
N ASP A 454 -33.13 2.65 11.21
CA ASP A 454 -34.04 2.23 12.26
C ASP A 454 -33.47 1.75 13.61
N HIS A 455 -33.68 2.63 14.59
CA HIS A 455 -33.56 2.46 16.03
C HIS A 455 -34.63 1.48 16.55
N THR A 456 -34.24 0.32 17.09
CA THR A 456 -34.95 -0.37 18.21
C THR A 456 -34.21 -1.66 18.64
N TYR A 457 -33.00 -1.62 19.21
CA TYR A 457 -32.43 -2.79 19.94
C TYR A 457 -31.39 -2.38 21.02
N GLY A 458 -31.66 -1.30 21.75
CA GLY A 458 -30.74 -0.75 22.76
C GLY A 458 -30.93 -1.24 24.20
N LYS A 459 -31.64 -2.34 24.45
CA LYS A 459 -32.02 -2.74 25.82
C LYS A 459 -31.57 -4.12 26.32
N GLU A 460 -30.90 -4.92 25.50
CA GLU A 460 -30.42 -6.26 25.92
C GLU A 460 -28.89 -6.38 26.07
N TRP A 461 -28.14 -5.27 25.90
CA TRP A 461 -26.66 -5.32 25.90
C TRP A 461 -26.00 -5.03 27.25
N ASN A 462 -26.73 -4.56 28.27
CA ASN A 462 -26.16 -4.21 29.57
C ASN A 462 -26.07 -5.38 30.57
N ASP A 463 -26.73 -6.51 30.32
CA ASP A 463 -26.76 -7.64 31.28
C ASP A 463 -25.65 -8.69 31.06
N PHE A 464 -24.78 -8.51 30.06
CA PHE A 464 -23.72 -9.49 29.74
C PHE A 464 -22.32 -9.10 30.24
N GLN A 465 -22.11 -7.89 30.76
CA GLN A 465 -20.78 -7.42 31.22
C GLN A 465 -20.45 -7.71 32.69
N THR A 466 -21.37 -8.27 33.49
CA THR A 466 -21.17 -8.45 34.95
C THR A 466 -20.77 -9.86 35.40
N LYS A 467 -20.42 -10.79 34.49
CA LYS A 467 -20.17 -12.20 34.89
C LYS A 467 -18.85 -12.87 34.48
N SER A 468 -17.83 -12.16 33.99
CA SER A 468 -16.54 -12.81 33.64
C SER A 468 -15.31 -12.34 34.44
N SER A 469 -15.46 -11.51 35.46
CA SER A 469 -14.35 -11.12 36.35
C SER A 469 -14.35 -11.97 37.63
N GLN A 470 -14.07 -13.26 37.52
CA GLN A 470 -13.69 -14.12 38.66
C GLN A 470 -13.21 -15.48 38.13
N THR A 471 -11.90 -15.69 37.98
CA THR A 471 -11.22 -16.89 38.52
C THR A 471 -9.70 -16.78 38.40
N ASN A 472 -9.03 -17.36 39.40
CA ASN A 472 -7.69 -17.03 39.89
C ASN A 472 -6.51 -17.61 39.11
N ILE A 473 -5.41 -16.87 39.26
CA ILE A 473 -3.98 -17.22 39.17
C ILE A 473 -3.65 -18.50 39.97
N VAL A 474 -2.92 -19.45 39.35
CA VAL A 474 -1.70 -20.13 39.86
C VAL A 474 -0.80 -20.46 38.67
#